data_AF-A0A427Y2M8-F1
#
_entry.id   AF-A0A427Y2M8-F1
#
_cell.length_a   1.000
_cell.length_b   1.000
_cell.length_c   1.000
_cell.angle_alpha   90.00
_cell.angle_beta   90.00
_cell.angle_gamma   90.00
#
_symmetry.space_group_name_H-M   'P 1'
#
loop_
_entity.id
_entity.type
_entity.pdbx_description
1 polymer ?
#
loop_
_entity_poly.entity_id
_entity_poly.type
_entity_poly.pdbx_seq_one_letter_code
_entity_poly.pdbx_strand_id
1 'polypeptide(L)'
;MSDEALQARAARVIAVRDAQFTPEYRYAPPYPIPLNVSNLYCTSGFLTTRQIEIVSHDASSLAEAIARRTYTSVEVTESFCRAAALAHETTNCLAWFAPKEALEAATALDQEMERTGKPVGPLHGVPISVKDFINVKGYPQSAGHIASAGLVPEQDADIVAVLRRAGAGEYTVSSILSLLQESAESD
;
A
#
# COMPACT_ATOMS: atom_id res chain seq x y z
N MET A 1 -7.27 11.82 27.66
CA MET A 1 -7.33 10.36 27.42
C MET A 1 -6.17 9.77 28.20
N SER A 2 -6.34 8.68 28.96
CA SER A 2 -5.22 8.07 29.69
C SER A 2 -4.25 7.40 28.72
N ASP A 3 -2.99 7.25 29.12
CA ASP A 3 -1.96 6.58 28.32
C ASP A 3 -2.37 5.14 27.97
N GLU A 4 -3.00 4.43 28.90
CA GLU A 4 -3.54 3.09 28.68
C GLU A 4 -4.59 3.08 27.55
N ALA A 5 -5.45 4.10 27.47
CA ALA A 5 -6.45 4.20 26.40
C ALA A 5 -5.80 4.54 25.04
N LEU A 6 -4.73 5.34 25.02
CA LEU A 6 -3.93 5.59 23.82
C LEU A 6 -3.23 4.31 23.33
N GLN A 7 -2.62 3.54 24.23
CA GLN A 7 -1.98 2.26 23.88
C GLN A 7 -2.97 1.22 23.38
N ALA A 8 -4.13 1.10 24.03
CA ALA A 8 -5.20 0.22 23.58
C ALA A 8 -5.72 0.60 22.18
N ARG A 9 -5.77 1.90 21.87
CA ARG A 9 -6.13 2.40 20.54
C ARG A 9 -5.07 2.04 19.50
N ALA A 10 -3.79 2.26 19.80
CA ALA A 10 -2.70 1.88 18.91
C ALA A 10 -2.69 0.38 18.61
N ALA A 11 -2.78 -0.46 19.65
CA ALA A 11 -2.83 -1.91 19.52
C ALA A 11 -4.01 -2.38 18.65
N ARG A 12 -5.18 -1.75 18.80
CA ARG A 12 -6.35 -2.06 17.96
C ARG A 12 -6.08 -1.76 16.49
N VAL A 13 -5.54 -0.58 16.16
CA VAL A 13 -5.29 -0.19 14.76
C VAL A 13 -4.23 -1.10 14.13
N ILE A 14 -3.16 -1.41 14.86
CA ILE A 14 -2.12 -2.35 14.43
C ILE A 14 -2.74 -3.73 14.18
N ALA A 15 -3.54 -4.26 15.10
CA ALA A 15 -4.18 -5.56 14.95
C ALA A 15 -5.09 -5.61 13.71
N VAL A 16 -5.85 -4.53 13.44
CA VAL A 16 -6.71 -4.47 12.25
C VAL A 16 -5.90 -4.42 10.96
N ARG A 17 -4.80 -3.66 10.93
CA ARG A 17 -3.85 -3.64 9.80
C ARG A 17 -3.24 -5.02 9.59
N ASP A 18 -2.71 -5.62 10.63
CA ASP A 18 -2.00 -6.91 10.54
C ASP A 18 -2.95 -8.05 10.15
N ALA A 19 -4.24 -7.95 10.49
CA ALA A 19 -5.26 -8.89 10.03
C ALA A 19 -5.46 -8.89 8.50
N GLN A 20 -5.04 -7.85 7.78
CA GLN A 20 -5.14 -7.76 6.31
C GLN A 20 -4.07 -8.58 5.59
N PHE A 21 -3.01 -8.99 6.30
CA PHE A 21 -1.95 -9.83 5.75
C PHE A 21 -2.32 -11.30 5.88
N THR A 22 -3.13 -11.77 4.93
CA THR A 22 -3.45 -13.18 4.71
C THR A 22 -2.19 -13.99 4.36
N PRO A 23 -2.21 -15.33 4.44
CA PRO A 23 -1.01 -16.16 4.26
C PRO A 23 -0.20 -15.87 2.99
N GLU A 24 -0.84 -15.50 1.89
CA GLU A 24 -0.22 -15.12 0.61
C GLU A 24 0.59 -13.81 0.66
N TYR A 25 0.32 -12.97 1.67
CA TYR A 25 1.02 -11.71 1.95
C TYR A 25 1.97 -11.83 3.15
N ARG A 26 2.15 -13.03 3.73
CA ARG A 26 3.10 -13.24 4.83
C ARG A 26 4.46 -13.70 4.31
N TYR A 27 5.45 -12.83 4.45
CA TYR A 27 6.85 -13.13 4.21
C TYR A 27 7.58 -13.29 5.54
N ALA A 28 8.35 -14.36 5.69
CA ALA A 28 9.23 -14.54 6.84
C ALA A 28 10.61 -13.95 6.52
N PRO A 29 10.97 -12.78 7.08
CA PRO A 29 12.24 -12.13 6.76
C PRO A 29 13.43 -12.90 7.36
N PRO A 30 14.62 -12.84 6.72
CA PRO A 30 15.83 -13.41 7.29
C PRO A 30 16.20 -12.70 8.60
N TYR A 31 16.79 -13.43 9.55
CA TYR A 31 17.31 -12.86 10.79
C TYR A 31 18.84 -13.02 10.88
N PRO A 32 19.60 -11.93 11.13
CA PRO A 32 19.14 -10.55 11.26
C PRO A 32 18.64 -9.96 9.93
N ILE A 33 17.70 -9.01 9.98
CA ILE A 33 17.22 -8.31 8.78
C ILE A 33 18.38 -7.44 8.24
N PRO A 34 18.75 -7.55 6.96
CA PRO A 34 19.79 -6.72 6.35
C PRO A 34 19.42 -5.23 6.39
N LEU A 35 20.43 -4.35 6.50
CA LEU A 35 20.21 -2.91 6.46
C LEU A 35 19.60 -2.43 5.12
N ASN A 36 19.95 -3.10 4.02
CA ASN A 36 19.40 -2.83 2.70
C ASN A 36 18.52 -4.00 2.24
N VAL A 37 17.22 -3.74 2.17
CA VAL A 37 16.19 -4.71 1.74
C VAL A 37 15.64 -4.41 0.35
N SER A 38 16.21 -3.44 -0.36
CA SER A 38 15.68 -2.93 -1.63
C SER A 38 15.63 -3.98 -2.74
N ASN A 39 16.47 -5.02 -2.66
CA ASN A 39 16.50 -6.11 -3.64
C ASN A 39 15.72 -7.35 -3.18
N LEU A 40 15.14 -7.37 -1.97
CA LEU A 40 14.44 -8.56 -1.48
C LEU A 40 13.21 -8.91 -2.32
N TYR A 41 12.59 -7.94 -2.99
CA TYR A 41 11.47 -8.24 -3.90
C TYR A 41 11.87 -9.19 -5.03
N CYS A 42 13.15 -9.18 -5.48
CA CYS A 42 13.64 -10.04 -6.56
C CYS A 42 14.54 -11.19 -6.09
N THR A 43 15.11 -11.14 -4.88
CA THR A 43 16.01 -12.19 -4.38
C THR A 43 15.38 -13.13 -3.35
N SER A 44 14.26 -12.76 -2.72
CA SER A 44 13.65 -13.53 -1.63
C SER A 44 12.97 -14.84 -2.05
N GLY A 45 12.64 -14.99 -3.34
CA GLY A 45 11.76 -16.06 -3.83
C GLY A 45 10.28 -15.90 -3.45
N PHE A 46 9.89 -14.79 -2.82
CA PHE A 46 8.50 -14.54 -2.42
C PHE A 46 7.61 -14.18 -3.63
N LEU A 47 8.15 -13.39 -4.56
CA LEU A 47 7.50 -13.02 -5.82
C LEU A 47 7.88 -14.03 -6.92
N THR A 48 6.96 -14.28 -7.84
CA THR A 48 7.26 -15.05 -9.06
C THR A 48 8.09 -14.21 -10.04
N THR A 49 8.74 -14.84 -11.01
CA THR A 49 9.50 -14.13 -12.07
C THR A 49 8.65 -13.08 -12.78
N ARG A 50 7.38 -13.39 -13.04
CA ARG A 50 6.43 -12.48 -13.69
C ARG A 50 6.05 -11.29 -12.81
N GLN A 51 5.87 -11.52 -11.51
CA GLN A 51 5.62 -10.45 -10.54
C GLN A 51 6.86 -9.55 -10.40
N ILE A 52 8.07 -10.12 -10.40
CA ILE A 52 9.33 -9.36 -10.39
C ILE A 52 9.41 -8.47 -11.63
N GLU A 53 9.13 -9.00 -12.82
CA GLU A 53 9.11 -8.24 -14.06
C GLU A 53 8.17 -7.03 -13.98
N ILE A 54 6.95 -7.24 -13.47
CA ILE A 54 5.96 -6.18 -13.29
C ILE A 54 6.44 -5.10 -12.32
N VAL A 55 6.91 -5.47 -11.12
CA VAL A 55 7.31 -4.49 -10.09
C VAL A 55 8.62 -3.78 -10.40
N SER A 56 9.41 -4.30 -11.35
CA SER A 56 10.63 -3.65 -11.84
C SER A 56 10.38 -2.54 -12.87
N HIS A 57 9.15 -2.36 -13.35
CA HIS A 57 8.80 -1.24 -14.24
C HIS A 57 8.81 0.10 -13.49
N ASP A 58 9.18 1.17 -14.18
CA ASP A 58 8.83 2.52 -13.75
C ASP A 58 7.34 2.82 -14.03
N ALA A 59 6.80 3.88 -13.44
CA ALA A 59 5.38 4.19 -13.57
C ALA A 59 4.93 4.46 -15.02
N SER A 60 5.79 5.03 -15.86
CA SER A 60 5.44 5.36 -17.25
C SER A 60 5.42 4.12 -18.12
N SER A 61 6.46 3.27 -18.00
CA SER A 61 6.53 2.01 -18.73
C SER A 61 5.43 1.04 -18.28
N LEU A 62 5.08 1.03 -16.99
CA LEU A 62 3.96 0.25 -16.48
C LEU A 62 2.60 0.73 -17.02
N ALA A 63 2.36 2.05 -17.04
CA ALA A 63 1.14 2.62 -17.61
C ALA A 63 0.99 2.25 -19.10
N GLU A 64 2.09 2.32 -19.86
CA GLU A 64 2.10 1.90 -21.27
C GLU A 64 1.83 0.41 -21.44
N ALA A 65 2.41 -0.45 -20.58
CA ALA A 65 2.20 -1.89 -20.63
C ALA A 65 0.75 -2.27 -20.34
N ILE A 66 0.11 -1.61 -19.36
CA ILE A 66 -1.33 -1.80 -19.06
C ILE A 66 -2.18 -1.28 -20.23
N ALA A 67 -1.88 -0.09 -20.77
CA ALA A 67 -2.61 0.46 -21.91
C ALA A 67 -2.53 -0.42 -23.17
N ARG A 68 -1.40 -1.11 -23.37
CA ARG A 68 -1.20 -2.11 -24.44
C ARG A 68 -1.82 -3.48 -24.14
N ARG A 69 -2.42 -3.66 -22.96
CA ARG A 69 -2.98 -4.93 -22.47
C ARG A 69 -1.92 -6.04 -22.33
N THR A 70 -0.65 -5.67 -22.13
CA THR A 70 0.42 -6.62 -21.79
C THR A 70 0.19 -7.21 -20.40
N TYR A 71 -0.23 -6.36 -19.46
CA TYR A 71 -0.66 -6.74 -18.11
C TYR A 71 -2.07 -6.21 -17.86
N THR A 72 -2.80 -6.87 -16.98
CA THR A 72 -4.08 -6.35 -16.48
C THR A 72 -3.85 -5.53 -15.21
N SER A 73 -4.76 -4.61 -14.89
CA SER A 73 -4.72 -3.83 -13.65
C SER A 73 -4.73 -4.77 -12.44
N VAL A 74 -5.53 -5.84 -12.46
CA VAL A 74 -5.58 -6.85 -11.38
C VAL A 74 -4.23 -7.54 -11.20
N GLU A 75 -3.58 -7.93 -12.30
CA GLU A 75 -2.28 -8.61 -12.25
C GLU A 75 -1.19 -7.71 -11.68
N VAL A 76 -1.15 -6.46 -12.14
CA VAL A 76 -0.29 -5.43 -11.57
C VAL A 76 -0.62 -5.25 -10.08
N THR A 77 -1.91 -5.34 -9.73
CA THR A 77 -2.38 -5.19 -8.36
C THR A 77 -1.89 -6.22 -7.39
N GLU A 78 -2.05 -7.47 -7.78
CA GLU A 78 -1.57 -8.57 -6.98
C GLU A 78 -0.04 -8.50 -6.79
N SER A 79 0.70 -8.16 -7.85
CA SER A 79 2.16 -8.07 -7.85
C SER A 79 2.68 -7.02 -6.85
N PHE A 80 2.13 -5.81 -6.89
CA PHE A 80 2.53 -4.74 -5.98
C PHE A 80 2.03 -4.95 -4.55
N CYS A 81 0.86 -5.57 -4.33
CA CYS A 81 0.41 -5.95 -2.99
C CYS A 81 1.38 -6.94 -2.32
N ARG A 82 1.88 -7.94 -3.06
CA ARG A 82 2.89 -8.89 -2.54
C ARG A 82 4.23 -8.20 -2.26
N ALA A 83 4.69 -7.32 -3.16
CA ALA A 83 5.90 -6.54 -2.93
C ALA A 83 5.79 -5.62 -1.70
N ALA A 84 4.65 -4.94 -1.55
CA ALA A 84 4.36 -4.08 -0.41
C ALA A 84 4.33 -4.87 0.91
N ALA A 85 3.75 -6.08 0.88
CA ALA A 85 3.71 -6.93 2.06
C ALA A 85 5.10 -7.42 2.49
N LEU A 86 5.94 -7.82 1.53
CA LEU A 86 7.34 -8.15 1.80
C LEU A 86 8.11 -6.95 2.38
N ALA A 87 7.93 -5.76 1.81
CA ALA A 87 8.54 -4.55 2.33
C ALA A 87 8.05 -4.26 3.76
N HIS A 88 6.76 -4.50 4.03
CA HIS A 88 6.20 -4.33 5.36
C HIS A 88 6.82 -5.27 6.39
N GLU A 89 6.94 -6.56 6.10
CA GLU A 89 7.52 -7.54 7.02
C GLU A 89 9.00 -7.26 7.33
N THR A 90 9.68 -6.49 6.47
CA THR A 90 11.10 -6.14 6.64
C THR A 90 11.32 -4.73 7.22
N THR A 91 10.34 -3.83 7.15
CA THR A 91 10.52 -2.40 7.49
C THR A 91 9.39 -1.77 8.29
N ASN A 92 8.25 -2.45 8.46
CA ASN A 92 7.03 -1.94 9.08
C ASN A 92 6.51 -0.63 8.42
N CYS A 93 6.62 -0.50 7.09
CA CYS A 93 6.38 0.76 6.39
C CYS A 93 4.89 1.16 6.17
N LEU A 94 3.94 0.23 6.33
CA LEU A 94 2.54 0.45 6.00
C LEU A 94 1.75 0.85 7.25
N ALA A 95 1.05 1.98 7.17
CA ALA A 95 0.07 2.37 8.20
C ALA A 95 -1.23 1.56 8.02
N TRP A 96 -1.61 1.34 6.77
CA TRP A 96 -2.77 0.56 6.39
C TRP A 96 -2.48 -0.28 5.13
N PHE A 97 -3.06 -1.48 5.07
CA PHE A 97 -2.95 -2.39 3.95
C PHE A 97 -4.34 -2.87 3.56
N ALA A 98 -4.75 -2.68 2.30
CA ALA A 98 -6.11 -2.97 1.84
C ALA A 98 -6.08 -3.70 0.48
N PRO A 99 -5.50 -4.91 0.42
CA PRO A 99 -5.30 -5.61 -0.84
C PRO A 99 -6.62 -6.00 -1.52
N LYS A 100 -7.68 -6.27 -0.74
CA LYS A 100 -8.98 -6.66 -1.28
C LYS A 100 -9.64 -5.50 -2.03
N GLU A 101 -9.73 -4.34 -1.40
CA GLU A 101 -10.29 -3.13 -1.99
C GLU A 101 -9.47 -2.67 -3.21
N ALA A 102 -8.14 -2.81 -3.13
CA ALA A 102 -7.25 -2.56 -4.26
C ALA A 102 -7.59 -3.46 -5.46
N LEU A 103 -7.76 -4.77 -5.24
CA LEU A 103 -8.11 -5.74 -6.28
C LEU A 103 -9.52 -5.52 -6.85
N GLU A 104 -10.48 -5.12 -6.02
CA GLU A 104 -11.83 -4.73 -6.47
C GLU A 104 -11.78 -3.50 -7.40
N ALA A 105 -11.01 -2.48 -7.02
CA ALA A 105 -10.82 -1.29 -7.85
C ALA A 105 -10.10 -1.61 -9.17
N ALA A 106 -9.07 -2.45 -9.12
CA ALA A 106 -8.35 -2.92 -10.30
C ALA A 106 -9.25 -3.72 -11.25
N THR A 107 -10.14 -4.56 -10.70
CA THR A 107 -11.13 -5.32 -11.48
C THR A 107 -12.08 -4.37 -12.20
N ALA A 108 -12.53 -3.29 -11.54
CA ALA A 108 -13.38 -2.29 -12.18
C ALA A 108 -12.67 -1.53 -13.32
N LEU A 109 -11.37 -1.25 -13.16
CA LEU A 109 -10.54 -0.63 -14.21
C LEU A 109 -10.41 -1.54 -15.43
N ASP A 110 -10.12 -2.83 -15.22
CA ASP A 110 -10.03 -3.82 -16.30
C ASP A 110 -11.37 -3.99 -17.04
N GLN A 111 -12.49 -4.00 -16.31
CA GLN A 111 -13.82 -4.04 -16.91
C GLN A 111 -14.11 -2.80 -17.76
N GLU A 112 -13.72 -1.62 -17.30
CA GLU A 112 -13.90 -0.37 -18.03
C GLU A 112 -13.03 -0.31 -19.29
N MET A 113 -11.79 -0.80 -19.20
CA MET A 113 -10.87 -0.95 -20.35
C MET A 113 -11.42 -1.93 -21.39
N GLU A 114 -12.03 -3.02 -20.95
CA GLU A 114 -12.67 -3.99 -21.85
C GLU A 114 -13.93 -3.41 -22.51
N ARG A 115 -14.75 -2.67 -21.75
CA ARG A 115 -15.98 -2.04 -22.23
C ARG A 115 -15.73 -0.91 -23.24
N THR A 116 -14.72 -0.07 -23.00
CA THR A 116 -14.46 1.14 -23.79
C THR A 116 -13.35 0.98 -24.82
N GLY A 117 -12.49 -0.03 -24.66
CA GLY A 117 -11.28 -0.21 -25.44
C GLY A 117 -10.20 0.86 -25.16
N LYS A 118 -10.36 1.70 -24.13
CA LYS A 118 -9.47 2.82 -23.84
C LYS A 118 -9.16 2.93 -22.34
N PRO A 119 -7.94 3.33 -21.97
CA PRO A 119 -7.61 3.64 -20.58
C PRO A 119 -8.50 4.77 -20.03
N VAL A 120 -8.87 4.68 -18.75
CA VAL A 120 -9.61 5.75 -18.04
C VAL A 120 -8.83 7.06 -18.01
N GLY A 121 -7.50 6.98 -17.94
CA GLY A 121 -6.62 8.13 -17.91
C GLY A 121 -5.14 7.70 -17.99
N PRO A 122 -4.20 8.66 -17.83
CA PRO A 122 -2.77 8.41 -18.01
C PRO A 122 -2.16 7.48 -16.95
N LEU A 123 -2.83 7.25 -15.82
CA LEU A 123 -2.39 6.35 -14.76
C LEU A 123 -3.28 5.10 -14.63
N HIS A 124 -4.04 4.76 -15.68
CA HIS A 124 -4.95 3.62 -15.66
C HIS A 124 -4.27 2.35 -15.13
N GLY A 125 -4.76 1.83 -14.00
CA GLY A 125 -4.28 0.60 -13.37
C GLY A 125 -2.93 0.70 -12.67
N VAL A 126 -2.27 1.87 -12.69
CA VAL A 126 -0.95 2.06 -12.06
C VAL A 126 -1.11 2.14 -10.54
N PRO A 127 -0.40 1.30 -9.76
CA PRO A 127 -0.40 1.34 -8.31
C PRO A 127 0.12 2.65 -7.75
N ILE A 128 -0.54 3.16 -6.71
CA ILE A 128 -0.03 4.25 -5.88
C ILE A 128 -0.05 3.90 -4.40
N SER A 129 1.00 4.32 -3.69
CA SER A 129 1.00 4.41 -2.24
C SER A 129 0.84 5.87 -1.82
N VAL A 130 -0.04 6.12 -0.85
CA VAL A 130 -0.37 7.45 -0.37
C VAL A 130 0.14 7.61 1.04
N LYS A 131 0.82 8.71 1.35
CA LYS A 131 1.33 8.95 2.70
C LYS A 131 0.17 9.11 3.69
N ASP A 132 0.27 8.54 4.90
CA ASP A 132 -0.73 8.56 5.99
C ASP A 132 -1.04 9.97 6.54
N PHE A 133 -0.43 11.00 5.96
CA PHE A 133 -0.78 12.39 6.23
C PHE A 133 -1.83 12.93 5.24
N ILE A 134 -2.12 12.19 4.18
CA ILE A 134 -3.02 12.59 3.10
C ILE A 134 -4.32 11.81 3.26
N ASN A 135 -5.44 12.54 3.28
CA ASN A 135 -6.75 11.93 3.44
C ASN A 135 -7.10 11.06 2.23
N VAL A 136 -7.42 9.79 2.49
CA VAL A 136 -8.03 8.88 1.52
C VAL A 136 -9.36 8.41 2.11
N LYS A 137 -10.45 8.75 1.44
CA LYS A 137 -11.80 8.43 1.90
C LYS A 137 -11.95 6.91 2.02
N GLY A 138 -12.45 6.48 3.18
CA GLY A 138 -12.71 5.07 3.48
C GLY A 138 -11.54 4.33 4.14
N TYR A 139 -10.36 4.94 4.22
CA TYR A 139 -9.19 4.35 4.89
C TYR A 139 -8.85 5.09 6.17
N PRO A 140 -8.46 4.39 7.25
CA PRO A 140 -7.97 5.04 8.46
C PRO A 140 -6.72 5.89 8.19
N GLN A 141 -6.69 7.04 8.83
CA GLN A 141 -5.61 8.02 8.73
C GLN A 141 -5.14 8.36 10.14
N SER A 142 -3.85 8.19 10.43
CA SER A 142 -3.29 8.52 11.75
C SER A 142 -2.43 9.78 11.75
N ALA A 143 -1.87 10.18 10.61
CA ALA A 143 -0.88 11.24 10.49
C ALA A 143 0.32 11.06 11.44
N GLY A 144 0.62 9.82 11.83
CA GLY A 144 1.66 9.50 12.81
C GLY A 144 1.29 9.82 14.26
N HIS A 145 0.02 10.14 14.54
CA HIS A 145 -0.46 10.47 15.88
C HIS A 145 -1.45 9.43 16.40
N ILE A 146 -1.15 8.82 17.55
CA ILE A 146 -2.02 7.81 18.19
C ILE A 146 -3.42 8.38 18.49
N ALA A 147 -3.51 9.67 18.82
CA ALA A 147 -4.78 10.35 19.06
C ALA A 147 -5.73 10.31 17.85
N SER A 148 -5.16 10.30 16.64
CA SER A 148 -5.89 10.27 15.36
C SER A 148 -6.02 8.85 14.79
N ALA A 149 -5.29 7.86 15.33
CA ALA A 149 -5.26 6.50 14.78
C ALA A 149 -6.66 5.90 14.65
N GLY A 150 -7.04 5.40 13.47
CA GLY A 150 -8.38 4.83 13.25
C GLY A 150 -9.47 5.85 12.87
N LEU A 151 -9.16 7.15 12.80
CA LEU A 151 -10.10 8.12 12.21
C LEU A 151 -10.13 7.93 10.69
N VAL A 152 -11.34 7.91 10.13
CA VAL A 152 -11.54 7.77 8.68
C VAL A 152 -12.02 9.12 8.14
N PRO A 153 -11.30 9.73 7.18
CA PRO A 153 -11.72 11.00 6.60
C PRO A 153 -12.96 10.80 5.71
N GLU A 154 -13.86 11.79 5.71
CA GLU A 154 -15.11 11.75 4.93
C GLU A 154 -14.88 11.98 3.43
N GLN A 155 -13.75 12.61 3.07
CA GLN A 155 -13.41 13.03 1.72
C GLN A 155 -11.94 12.75 1.41
N ASP A 156 -11.68 12.49 0.13
CA ASP A 156 -10.32 12.42 -0.39
C ASP A 156 -9.67 13.80 -0.32
N ALA A 157 -8.35 13.84 -0.10
CA ALA A 157 -7.57 15.03 -0.41
C ALA A 157 -7.60 15.29 -1.93
N ASP A 158 -7.46 16.56 -2.35
CA ASP A 158 -7.53 16.95 -3.77
C ASP A 158 -6.56 16.15 -4.65
N ILE A 159 -5.35 15.86 -4.14
CA ILE A 159 -4.35 15.07 -4.85
C ILE A 159 -4.83 13.63 -5.10
N VAL A 160 -5.49 13.01 -4.13
CA VAL A 160 -6.05 11.66 -4.26
C VAL A 160 -7.19 11.68 -5.28
N ALA A 161 -8.06 12.68 -5.23
CA ALA A 161 -9.13 12.85 -6.20
C ALA A 161 -8.60 13.04 -7.64
N VAL A 162 -7.49 13.77 -7.83
CA VAL A 162 -6.81 13.90 -9.13
C VAL A 162 -6.26 12.56 -9.61
N LEU A 163 -5.58 11.81 -8.73
CA LEU A 163 -5.00 10.50 -9.08
C LEU A 163 -6.08 9.48 -9.44
N ARG A 164 -7.19 9.43 -8.70
CA ARG A 164 -8.37 8.61 -9.02
C ARG A 164 -8.94 8.95 -10.40
N ARG A 165 -9.11 10.24 -10.71
CA ARG A 165 -9.58 10.69 -12.04
C ARG A 165 -8.60 10.34 -13.16
N ALA A 166 -7.30 10.25 -12.87
CA ALA A 166 -6.29 9.81 -13.82
C ALA A 166 -6.28 8.28 -14.03
N GLY A 167 -7.10 7.52 -13.28
CA GLY A 167 -7.23 6.07 -13.37
C GLY A 167 -6.26 5.27 -12.50
N ALA A 168 -5.55 5.91 -11.56
CA ALA A 168 -4.63 5.23 -10.66
C ALA A 168 -5.37 4.19 -9.81
N GLY A 169 -4.79 2.99 -9.69
CA GLY A 169 -5.26 1.96 -8.77
C GLY A 169 -4.78 2.28 -7.36
N GLU A 170 -5.66 2.19 -6.36
CA GLU A 170 -5.31 2.46 -4.96
C GLU A 170 -4.74 1.22 -4.29
N TYR A 171 -3.60 1.34 -3.62
CA TYR A 171 -2.96 0.17 -3.02
C TYR A 171 -2.76 0.27 -1.53
N THR A 172 -2.32 1.41 -1.02
CA THR A 172 -1.88 1.48 0.36
C THR A 172 -1.82 2.90 0.87
N VAL A 173 -2.14 3.07 2.16
CA VAL A 173 -1.73 4.25 2.92
C VAL A 173 -0.43 3.90 3.64
N SER A 174 0.69 4.45 3.15
CA SER A 174 2.05 4.26 3.66
C SER A 174 2.38 5.28 4.77
N SER A 175 3.03 4.84 5.85
CA SER A 175 3.24 5.65 7.07
C SER A 175 4.37 6.70 6.97
N ILE A 176 4.35 7.69 7.87
CA ILE A 176 5.58 8.13 8.55
C ILE A 176 5.58 7.45 9.91
N LEU A 177 6.61 6.67 10.23
CA LEU A 177 6.93 6.34 11.62
C LEU A 177 7.61 7.56 12.23
N SER A 178 6.85 8.42 12.91
CA SER A 178 7.45 9.38 13.83
C SER A 178 7.92 8.58 15.05
N LEU A 179 9.23 8.37 15.17
CA LEU A 179 9.90 8.03 16.42
C LEU A 179 9.55 9.10 17.46
N LEU A 180 8.51 8.87 18.26
CA LEU A 180 8.52 9.33 19.64
C LEU A 180 9.27 8.27 20.45
N GLN A 181 10.59 8.22 20.26
CA GLN A 181 11.44 7.94 21.40
C GLN A 181 11.33 9.17 22.28
N GLU A 182 10.44 9.13 23.27
CA GLU A 182 10.72 9.89 24.48
C GLU A 182 12.08 9.39 24.96
N SER A 183 13.05 10.31 24.94
CA SER A 183 14.27 10.21 25.72
C SER A 183 13.85 10.02 27.18
N ALA A 184 13.75 8.77 27.62
CA ALA A 184 14.00 8.46 29.01
C ALA A 184 15.50 8.71 29.22
N GLU A 185 15.83 9.98 29.50
CA GLU A 185 17.05 10.32 30.19
C GLU A 185 17.08 9.50 31.48
N SER A 186 18.11 8.65 31.55
CA SER A 186 18.82 8.20 32.74
C SER A 186 18.33 8.72 34.10
N ASP A 187 17.95 7.78 34.95
CA ASP A 187 18.36 7.73 36.36
C ASP A 187 18.98 6.35 36.66
#